data_AF-A0A7C4YW82-F1
#
_entry.id   AF-A0A7C4YW82-F1
#
_cell.length_a   1.000
_cell.length_b   1.000
_cell.length_c   1.000
_cell.angle_alpha   90.00
_cell.angle_beta   90.00
_cell.angle_gamma   90.00
#
_symmetry.space_group_name_H-M   'P 1'
#
loop_
_entity.id
_entity.type
_entity.pdbx_description
1 polymer ?
#
loop_
_entity_poly.entity_id
_entity_poly.type
_entity_poly.pdbx_seq_one_letter_code
_entity_poly.pdbx_strand_id
1 'polypeptide(L)'
;MPSKQPRIAALTVSVWAFFVLGGFLAAWHGSSLPQGRAQEPRPGPTKLYFGVSACVDCHGKGTRLEDPLCRCTEVSIWEEKDKHKDAYKVLSEPLAQRMGELLKIDVLKDKSCVSCHGVVIQDESQRHRSFKESDGVSCVVCHGPYREWVGPHGLETERDMWRQLTRKEKEERYGMTDLWDPFKRAQLCLSCHVGNAAEGKVITHDMYAAGHPPLPSFELATFSEEMPRHWQLLGEKSQKVKALLQATADDTRFERTQLLLVSGALAHGSTLRLLEAEAVEARWPEFARLDCYACHHDLQSPGWRQDRKVQGKPGRAPLASWPMPLHKLGERLTLTREPDPGLTALRTELDRVPFGKASNLREPARKSAERSEALARTLAARKLTTADVLALLHELCRIAIEDGPDYDSARQIAWSFAIVHGELLADAQRGGQVPEAVLRNQDQVQRVLEELKTGLRLKLPSGKESITGQLDANLKTLYRYDPARFRAAFAQLKAALPPAGR
;
A
#
# COMPACT_ATOMS: atom_id res chain seq x y z
N MET A 1 -0.93 -86.91 -38.54
CA MET A 1 -1.25 -86.46 -39.91
C MET A 1 -2.70 -86.01 -39.94
N PRO A 2 -3.05 -84.97 -40.70
CA PRO A 2 -2.34 -83.71 -40.98
C PRO A 2 -3.32 -82.51 -40.75
N SER A 3 -3.07 -81.21 -40.96
CA SER A 3 -2.12 -80.43 -41.78
C SER A 3 -2.09 -78.99 -41.23
N LYS A 4 -0.91 -78.44 -40.86
CA LYS A 4 -0.06 -77.45 -41.61
C LYS A 4 -0.71 -76.07 -41.82
N GLN A 5 -0.32 -75.00 -41.09
CA GLN A 5 0.84 -74.07 -41.25
C GLN A 5 0.55 -72.87 -42.22
N PRO A 6 1.28 -71.73 -42.20
CA PRO A 6 1.59 -70.81 -41.09
C PRO A 6 1.52 -69.29 -41.51
N ARG A 7 2.00 -68.43 -40.58
CA ARG A 7 2.30 -66.96 -40.59
C ARG A 7 2.72 -66.29 -41.91
N ILE A 8 2.54 -64.95 -42.00
CA ILE A 8 3.50 -63.87 -42.42
C ILE A 8 2.70 -62.58 -42.77
N ALA A 9 2.82 -61.50 -41.99
CA ALA A 9 3.52 -60.22 -42.29
C ALA A 9 3.22 -59.59 -43.67
N ALA A 10 2.60 -58.40 -43.68
CA ALA A 10 2.41 -57.61 -44.89
C ALA A 10 3.29 -56.36 -44.86
N LEU A 11 4.19 -56.32 -45.84
CA LEU A 11 5.08 -55.23 -46.23
C LEU A 11 4.31 -54.06 -46.89
N THR A 12 4.83 -52.87 -46.65
CA THR A 12 4.73 -51.68 -47.52
C THR A 12 5.42 -51.90 -48.87
N VAL A 13 4.77 -51.56 -49.99
CA VAL A 13 5.44 -51.06 -51.23
C VAL A 13 4.49 -50.13 -51.99
N SER A 14 4.97 -48.93 -52.25
CA SER A 14 4.41 -47.91 -53.15
C SER A 14 4.57 -48.30 -54.62
N VAL A 15 3.58 -48.04 -55.48
CA VAL A 15 3.76 -47.94 -56.93
C VAL A 15 3.00 -46.71 -57.45
N TRP A 16 3.75 -45.86 -58.15
CA TRP A 16 3.33 -44.66 -58.84
C TRP A 16 2.63 -44.98 -60.17
N ALA A 17 1.65 -44.17 -60.57
CA ALA A 17 1.49 -43.78 -61.98
C ALA A 17 0.64 -42.51 -62.11
N PHE A 18 1.23 -41.53 -62.80
CA PHE A 18 0.66 -40.27 -63.30
C PHE A 18 -0.63 -40.48 -64.11
N PHE A 19 -1.56 -39.52 -64.09
CA PHE A 19 -2.18 -38.91 -65.30
C PHE A 19 -3.03 -37.66 -64.96
N VAL A 20 -2.44 -36.49 -65.28
CA VAL A 20 -2.96 -35.35 -66.07
C VAL A 20 -4.45 -34.94 -65.98
N LEU A 21 -4.62 -33.68 -65.53
CA LEU A 21 -5.55 -32.59 -65.90
C LEU A 21 -7.04 -32.88 -66.15
N GLY A 22 -7.87 -32.11 -65.43
CA GLY A 22 -9.23 -31.79 -65.84
C GLY A 22 -10.05 -31.13 -64.73
N GLY A 23 -9.67 -29.93 -64.31
CA GLY A 23 -10.37 -29.19 -63.24
C GLY A 23 -11.69 -28.59 -63.71
N PHE A 24 -12.80 -29.04 -63.10
CA PHE A 24 -14.02 -28.27 -62.91
C PHE A 24 -14.61 -28.65 -61.54
N LEU A 25 -14.28 -27.87 -60.51
CA LEU A 25 -14.92 -27.96 -59.19
C LEU A 25 -16.21 -27.14 -59.21
N ALA A 26 -17.35 -27.81 -59.13
CA ALA A 26 -18.62 -27.20 -58.79
C ALA A 26 -18.57 -26.72 -57.32
N ALA A 27 -18.87 -25.43 -57.11
CA ALA A 27 -18.87 -24.78 -55.81
C ALA A 27 -20.01 -25.31 -54.93
N TRP A 28 -19.67 -26.12 -53.93
CA TRP A 28 -20.58 -26.46 -52.84
C TRP A 28 -20.64 -25.27 -51.86
N HIS A 29 -21.81 -24.63 -51.77
CA HIS A 29 -22.06 -23.56 -50.81
C HIS A 29 -22.15 -24.15 -49.39
N GLY A 30 -21.04 -24.13 -48.68
CA GLY A 30 -21.01 -24.35 -47.23
C GLY A 30 -21.69 -23.18 -46.52
N SER A 31 -22.81 -23.45 -45.86
CA SER A 31 -23.50 -22.51 -44.99
C SER A 31 -22.59 -22.18 -43.81
N SER A 32 -22.01 -20.98 -43.80
CA SER A 32 -21.27 -20.44 -42.67
C SER A 32 -22.22 -20.23 -41.50
N LEU A 33 -21.96 -20.92 -40.39
CA LEU A 33 -22.56 -20.60 -39.09
C LEU A 33 -22.26 -19.13 -38.76
N PRO A 34 -23.23 -18.37 -38.20
CA PRO A 34 -23.00 -16.98 -37.86
C PRO A 34 -21.89 -16.91 -36.81
N GLN A 35 -20.74 -16.37 -37.18
CA GLN A 35 -19.71 -15.94 -36.25
C GLN A 35 -20.40 -15.06 -35.21
N GLY A 36 -20.36 -15.47 -33.94
CA GLY A 36 -20.85 -14.67 -32.83
C GLY A 36 -20.24 -13.28 -32.94
N ARG A 37 -21.09 -12.25 -33.03
CA ARG A 37 -20.64 -10.86 -32.98
C ARG A 37 -19.70 -10.73 -31.79
N ALA A 38 -18.46 -10.33 -32.04
CA ALA A 38 -17.58 -9.86 -31.00
C ALA A 38 -18.36 -8.78 -30.24
N GLN A 39 -18.63 -9.04 -28.96
CA GLN A 39 -19.36 -8.12 -28.11
C GLN A 39 -18.50 -6.86 -28.02
N GLU A 40 -19.02 -5.71 -28.48
CA GLU A 40 -18.32 -4.44 -28.32
C GLU A 40 -17.90 -4.30 -26.85
N PRO A 41 -16.66 -3.85 -26.57
CA PRO A 41 -16.21 -3.66 -25.20
C PRO A 41 -17.22 -2.75 -24.50
N ARG A 42 -17.84 -3.27 -23.43
CA ARG A 42 -18.80 -2.48 -22.65
C ARG A 42 -18.10 -1.19 -22.23
N PRO A 43 -18.71 -0.01 -22.44
CA PRO A 43 -18.13 1.22 -21.94
C PRO A 43 -17.90 1.07 -20.43
N GLY A 44 -16.72 1.48 -19.97
CA GLY A 44 -16.38 1.42 -18.55
C GLY A 44 -17.26 2.36 -17.72
N PRO A 45 -17.20 2.26 -16.37
CA PRO A 45 -18.00 3.10 -15.48
C PRO A 45 -17.80 4.60 -15.74
N THR A 46 -18.87 5.37 -15.66
CA THR A 46 -18.92 6.81 -15.91
C THR A 46 -18.39 7.56 -14.70
N LYS A 47 -17.35 8.39 -14.89
CA LYS A 47 -16.84 9.26 -13.85
C LYS A 47 -17.88 10.31 -13.46
N LEU A 48 -18.20 10.38 -12.18
CA LEU A 48 -19.07 11.38 -11.59
C LEU A 48 -18.67 11.57 -10.12
N TYR A 49 -18.18 12.75 -9.78
CA TYR A 49 -17.67 13.08 -8.46
C TYR A 49 -18.82 13.52 -7.55
N PHE A 50 -19.26 12.61 -6.68
CA PHE A 50 -20.22 12.92 -5.62
C PHE A 50 -19.54 13.64 -4.45
N GLY A 51 -20.32 14.41 -3.72
CA GLY A 51 -19.93 15.00 -2.44
C GLY A 51 -20.56 14.24 -1.29
N VAL A 52 -20.10 14.50 -0.08
CA VAL A 52 -20.44 13.71 1.11
C VAL A 52 -21.93 13.75 1.42
N SER A 53 -22.62 14.83 1.06
CA SER A 53 -24.08 14.94 1.23
C SER A 53 -24.86 13.83 0.52
N ALA A 54 -24.31 13.19 -0.53
CA ALA A 54 -24.92 12.04 -1.17
C ALA A 54 -24.85 10.75 -0.31
N CYS A 55 -24.02 10.72 0.73
CA CYS A 55 -23.78 9.56 1.59
C CYS A 55 -24.45 9.69 2.98
N VAL A 56 -24.74 10.93 3.42
CA VAL A 56 -25.18 11.25 4.80
C VAL A 56 -26.41 10.46 5.25
N ASP A 57 -27.42 10.31 4.39
CA ASP A 57 -28.69 9.71 4.79
C ASP A 57 -28.56 8.24 5.17
N CYS A 58 -27.65 7.50 4.53
CA CYS A 58 -27.40 6.08 4.82
C CYS A 58 -26.22 5.86 5.79
N HIS A 59 -25.23 6.75 5.80
CA HIS A 59 -23.95 6.57 6.51
C HIS A 59 -23.72 7.56 7.67
N GLY A 60 -24.70 8.38 8.04
CA GLY A 60 -24.55 9.42 9.07
C GLY A 60 -25.34 9.23 10.37
N LYS A 61 -26.18 8.18 10.51
CA LYS A 61 -27.15 8.06 11.62
C LYS A 61 -27.01 6.79 12.46
N GLY A 62 -26.08 5.91 12.09
CA GLY A 62 -25.97 4.57 12.65
C GLY A 62 -27.11 3.65 12.20
N THR A 63 -27.06 2.40 12.64
CA THR A 63 -28.05 1.38 12.33
C THR A 63 -28.53 0.69 13.59
N ARG A 64 -29.81 0.28 13.61
CA ARG A 64 -30.43 -0.49 14.69
C ARG A 64 -30.35 -2.01 14.44
N LEU A 65 -29.78 -2.42 13.31
CA LEU A 65 -29.57 -3.84 13.02
C LEU A 65 -28.54 -4.42 13.99
N GLU A 66 -28.82 -5.58 14.56
CA GLU A 66 -27.91 -6.29 15.48
C GLU A 66 -26.60 -6.72 14.78
N ASP A 67 -26.71 -7.19 13.52
CA ASP A 67 -25.59 -7.66 12.70
C ASP A 67 -25.44 -6.85 11.41
N PRO A 68 -24.99 -5.59 11.47
CA PRO A 68 -24.97 -4.75 10.29
C PRO A 68 -23.71 -5.00 9.44
N LEU A 69 -23.88 -4.97 8.10
CA LEU A 69 -22.75 -5.07 7.16
C LEU A 69 -21.81 -3.85 7.27
N CYS A 70 -22.38 -2.66 7.42
CA CYS A 70 -21.72 -1.38 7.68
C CYS A 70 -22.37 -0.72 8.90
N ARG A 71 -21.61 0.05 9.68
CA ARG A 71 -22.14 0.64 10.94
C ARG A 71 -23.08 1.80 10.67
N CYS A 72 -23.10 2.33 9.44
CA CYS A 72 -23.89 3.50 9.04
C CYS A 72 -23.52 4.76 9.83
N THR A 73 -22.32 4.80 10.41
CA THR A 73 -21.75 5.94 11.15
C THR A 73 -20.50 6.50 10.47
N GLU A 74 -20.24 6.07 9.24
CA GLU A 74 -18.98 6.34 8.56
C GLU A 74 -18.79 7.84 8.29
N VAL A 75 -19.85 8.53 7.87
CA VAL A 75 -19.83 9.98 7.63
C VAL A 75 -19.61 10.74 8.94
N SER A 76 -20.27 10.35 10.04
CA SER A 76 -20.11 11.03 11.34
C SER A 76 -18.67 10.94 11.84
N ILE A 77 -18.06 9.75 11.77
CA ILE A 77 -16.66 9.55 12.19
C ILE A 77 -15.72 10.37 11.30
N TRP A 78 -15.92 10.35 9.99
CA TRP A 78 -15.11 11.12 9.04
C TRP A 78 -15.23 12.63 9.27
N GLU A 79 -16.44 13.14 9.37
CA GLU A 79 -16.74 14.57 9.56
C GLU A 79 -16.18 15.09 10.88
N GLU A 80 -16.27 14.33 11.97
CA GLU A 80 -15.90 14.80 13.31
C GLU A 80 -14.43 14.56 13.65
N LYS A 81 -13.84 13.47 13.15
CA LYS A 81 -12.58 12.95 13.68
C LYS A 81 -11.49 12.71 12.64
N ASP A 82 -11.81 12.60 11.35
CA ASP A 82 -10.83 12.28 10.31
C ASP A 82 -10.17 13.55 9.74
N LYS A 83 -8.83 13.55 9.64
CA LYS A 83 -8.04 14.66 9.06
C LYS A 83 -8.29 14.85 7.56
N HIS A 84 -8.69 13.79 6.86
CA HIS A 84 -8.99 13.83 5.44
C HIS A 84 -10.08 14.86 5.10
N LYS A 85 -11.06 15.06 6.00
CA LYS A 85 -12.09 16.10 5.89
C LYS A 85 -11.51 17.52 5.80
N ASP A 86 -10.44 17.77 6.55
CA ASP A 86 -9.85 19.10 6.69
C ASP A 86 -8.75 19.35 5.66
N ALA A 87 -8.40 18.36 4.85
CA ALA A 87 -7.27 18.43 3.91
C ALA A 87 -7.38 19.63 2.94
N TYR A 88 -8.55 19.92 2.36
CA TYR A 88 -8.69 21.09 1.48
C TYR A 88 -8.67 22.41 2.26
N LYS A 89 -9.23 22.41 3.47
CA LYS A 89 -9.29 23.61 4.33
C LYS A 89 -7.90 24.15 4.62
N VAL A 90 -6.89 23.29 4.82
CA VAL A 90 -5.52 23.75 5.12
C VAL A 90 -4.90 24.57 3.98
N LEU A 91 -5.38 24.44 2.74
CA LEU A 91 -4.93 25.25 1.61
C LEU A 91 -5.36 26.72 1.71
N SER A 92 -6.38 27.00 2.52
CA SER A 92 -6.84 28.37 2.80
C SER A 92 -6.10 29.01 3.99
N GLU A 93 -5.25 28.26 4.70
CA GLU A 93 -4.57 28.76 5.89
C GLU A 93 -3.34 29.61 5.53
N PRO A 94 -2.87 30.50 6.45
CA PRO A 94 -1.77 31.42 6.16
C PRO A 94 -0.48 30.77 5.65
N LEU A 95 -0.16 29.56 6.13
CA LEU A 95 1.02 28.82 5.65
C LEU A 95 0.89 28.48 4.16
N ALA A 96 -0.25 27.93 3.74
CA ALA A 96 -0.47 27.54 2.35
C ALA A 96 -0.55 28.76 1.42
N GLN A 97 -1.16 29.86 1.87
CA GLN A 97 -1.19 31.11 1.10
C GLN A 97 0.22 31.68 0.88
N ARG A 98 1.05 31.67 1.92
CA ARG A 98 2.47 32.03 1.80
C ARG A 98 3.22 31.12 0.83
N MET A 99 2.95 29.82 0.85
CA MET A 99 3.52 28.90 -0.14
C MET A 99 3.10 29.26 -1.56
N GLY A 100 1.82 29.61 -1.77
CA GLY A 100 1.31 30.07 -3.07
C GLY A 100 2.02 31.32 -3.59
N GLU A 101 2.32 32.29 -2.71
CA GLU A 101 3.12 33.47 -3.05
C GLU A 101 4.54 33.12 -3.49
N LEU A 102 5.22 32.25 -2.74
CA LEU A 102 6.61 31.83 -3.02
C LEU A 102 6.71 30.99 -4.30
N LEU A 103 5.76 30.08 -4.50
CA LEU A 103 5.69 29.18 -5.66
C LEU A 103 5.02 29.83 -6.88
N LYS A 104 4.37 30.99 -6.71
CA LYS A 104 3.61 31.74 -7.73
C LYS A 104 2.45 30.93 -8.32
N ILE A 105 1.69 30.27 -7.44
CA ILE A 105 0.52 29.45 -7.80
C ILE A 105 -0.69 29.77 -6.91
N ASP A 106 -1.89 29.53 -7.42
CA ASP A 106 -3.12 29.54 -6.61
C ASP A 106 -3.32 28.16 -5.98
N VAL A 107 -2.87 27.98 -4.72
CA VAL A 107 -2.88 26.69 -4.02
C VAL A 107 -4.28 26.06 -3.90
N LEU A 108 -5.35 26.86 -3.98
CA LEU A 108 -6.73 26.36 -3.90
C LEU A 108 -7.21 25.69 -5.20
N LYS A 109 -6.50 25.93 -6.32
CA LYS A 109 -6.85 25.43 -7.66
C LYS A 109 -5.75 24.62 -8.31
N ASP A 110 -4.50 24.86 -7.92
CA ASP A 110 -3.36 24.20 -8.52
C ASP A 110 -3.38 22.71 -8.22
N LYS A 111 -3.31 21.89 -9.28
CA LYS A 111 -3.39 20.43 -9.17
C LYS A 111 -2.27 19.86 -8.30
N SER A 112 -1.11 20.51 -8.25
CA SER A 112 0.02 20.08 -7.41
C SER A 112 -0.31 20.09 -5.91
N CYS A 113 -1.27 20.91 -5.49
CA CYS A 113 -1.79 20.94 -4.11
C CYS A 113 -3.07 20.10 -3.99
N VAL A 114 -4.05 20.34 -4.88
CA VAL A 114 -5.40 19.75 -4.78
C VAL A 114 -5.40 18.24 -5.00
N SER A 115 -4.47 17.67 -5.78
CA SER A 115 -4.41 16.21 -6.01
C SER A 115 -4.22 15.39 -4.73
N CYS A 116 -3.60 15.96 -3.68
CA CYS A 116 -3.46 15.30 -2.38
C CYS A 116 -4.47 15.81 -1.34
N HIS A 117 -4.92 17.06 -1.47
CA HIS A 117 -5.76 17.74 -0.47
C HIS A 117 -7.26 17.72 -0.76
N GLY A 118 -7.68 17.24 -1.94
CA GLY A 118 -9.07 17.18 -2.34
C GLY A 118 -9.28 16.39 -3.62
N VAL A 119 -10.17 16.90 -4.47
CA VAL A 119 -10.53 16.27 -5.74
C VAL A 119 -10.27 17.24 -6.89
N VAL A 120 -9.48 16.80 -7.87
CA VAL A 120 -9.28 17.52 -9.11
C VAL A 120 -10.32 17.06 -10.13
N ILE A 121 -11.27 17.94 -10.46
CA ILE A 121 -12.26 17.73 -11.53
C ILE A 121 -11.79 18.51 -12.76
N GLN A 122 -11.45 17.80 -13.84
CA GLN A 122 -10.98 18.43 -15.09
C GLN A 122 -12.13 18.76 -16.04
N ASP A 123 -13.16 17.93 -16.02
CA ASP A 123 -14.37 18.06 -16.84
C ASP A 123 -15.54 18.32 -15.89
N GLU A 124 -16.05 19.55 -15.91
CA GLU A 124 -17.12 19.99 -15.03
C GLU A 124 -18.43 19.24 -15.25
N SER A 125 -18.63 18.56 -16.39
CA SER A 125 -19.78 17.66 -16.58
C SER A 125 -19.74 16.43 -15.65
N GLN A 126 -18.56 16.11 -15.11
CA GLN A 126 -18.35 15.03 -14.15
C GLN A 126 -18.56 15.50 -12.70
N ARG A 127 -18.92 16.77 -12.47
CA ARG A 127 -19.24 17.27 -11.13
C ARG A 127 -20.70 17.00 -10.79
N HIS A 128 -20.96 16.19 -9.77
CA HIS A 128 -22.33 16.05 -9.26
C HIS A 128 -22.71 17.26 -8.40
N ARG A 129 -24.00 17.64 -8.40
CA ARG A 129 -24.55 18.78 -7.62
C ARG A 129 -24.26 18.75 -6.12
N SER A 130 -23.97 17.58 -5.57
CA SER A 130 -23.64 17.39 -4.15
C SER A 130 -22.20 17.76 -3.78
N PHE A 131 -21.31 17.85 -4.79
CA PHE A 131 -19.88 18.02 -4.60
C PHE A 131 -19.54 19.38 -4.01
N LYS A 132 -18.61 19.40 -3.06
CA LYS A 132 -18.05 20.60 -2.46
C LYS A 132 -16.55 20.41 -2.27
N GLU A 133 -15.74 21.38 -2.67
CA GLU A 133 -14.28 21.36 -2.45
C GLU A 133 -13.95 21.27 -0.95
N SER A 134 -14.77 21.91 -0.12
CA SER A 134 -14.64 21.87 1.33
C SER A 134 -14.85 20.49 1.94
N ASP A 135 -15.32 19.49 1.18
CA ASP A 135 -15.36 18.09 1.62
C ASP A 135 -13.93 17.51 1.72
N GLY A 136 -12.90 18.12 1.15
CA GLY A 136 -11.52 17.63 1.28
C GLY A 136 -11.33 16.27 0.60
N VAL A 137 -10.58 15.38 1.25
CA VAL A 137 -10.43 13.98 0.83
C VAL A 137 -11.70 13.23 1.27
N SER A 138 -12.67 13.17 0.35
CA SER A 138 -14.02 12.67 0.58
C SER A 138 -14.17 11.16 0.28
N CYS A 139 -15.35 10.61 0.56
CA CYS A 139 -15.67 9.19 0.38
C CYS A 139 -15.30 8.66 -1.02
N VAL A 140 -15.54 9.44 -2.08
CA VAL A 140 -15.30 9.02 -3.47
C VAL A 140 -13.82 9.01 -3.85
N VAL A 141 -12.95 9.67 -3.08
CA VAL A 141 -11.49 9.56 -3.26
C VAL A 141 -11.03 8.14 -2.93
N CYS A 142 -11.63 7.51 -1.91
CA CYS A 142 -11.30 6.15 -1.51
C CYS A 142 -12.16 5.08 -2.20
N HIS A 143 -13.47 5.32 -2.35
CA HIS A 143 -14.43 4.34 -2.86
C HIS A 143 -14.62 4.36 -4.39
N GLY A 144 -14.06 5.36 -5.07
CA GLY A 144 -14.12 5.51 -6.52
C GLY A 144 -15.15 6.56 -6.97
N PRO A 145 -14.79 7.49 -7.87
CA PRO A 145 -15.68 8.57 -8.32
C PRO A 145 -16.54 8.14 -9.53
N TYR A 146 -17.29 7.05 -9.38
CA TYR A 146 -18.09 6.47 -10.46
C TYR A 146 -19.56 6.41 -10.10
N ARG A 147 -20.42 6.77 -11.06
CA ARG A 147 -21.88 6.83 -10.85
C ARG A 147 -22.49 5.48 -10.54
N GLU A 148 -21.98 4.45 -11.18
CA GLU A 148 -22.62 3.15 -11.31
C GLU A 148 -22.68 2.38 -9.99
N TRP A 149 -21.78 2.60 -9.04
CA TRP A 149 -21.90 1.96 -7.73
C TRP A 149 -22.76 2.74 -6.74
N VAL A 150 -22.84 4.07 -6.86
CA VAL A 150 -23.47 4.95 -5.86
C VAL A 150 -24.98 4.71 -5.74
N GLY A 151 -25.69 4.52 -6.86
CA GLY A 151 -27.11 4.19 -6.84
C GLY A 151 -27.39 2.77 -6.33
N PRO A 152 -26.94 1.73 -7.05
CA PRO A 152 -27.25 0.33 -6.75
C PRO A 152 -26.88 -0.15 -5.34
N HIS A 153 -25.83 0.40 -4.71
CA HIS A 153 -25.49 0.01 -3.33
C HIS A 153 -26.44 0.60 -2.29
N GLY A 154 -27.01 1.78 -2.55
CA GLY A 154 -27.79 2.57 -1.60
C GLY A 154 -29.30 2.44 -1.77
N LEU A 155 -29.77 2.20 -2.99
CA LEU A 155 -31.20 2.09 -3.29
C LEU A 155 -31.77 0.75 -2.81
N GLU A 156 -32.86 0.81 -2.04
CA GLU A 156 -33.49 -0.38 -1.46
C GLU A 156 -33.91 -1.41 -2.51
N THR A 157 -34.35 -0.96 -3.69
CA THR A 157 -34.78 -1.81 -4.81
C THR A 157 -33.65 -2.57 -5.49
N GLU A 158 -32.39 -2.11 -5.37
CA GLU A 158 -31.22 -2.69 -6.03
C GLU A 158 -30.26 -3.36 -5.05
N ARG A 159 -30.46 -3.13 -3.74
CA ARG A 159 -29.60 -3.58 -2.65
C ARG A 159 -29.34 -5.09 -2.66
N ASP A 160 -30.36 -5.90 -2.94
CA ASP A 160 -30.22 -7.37 -2.88
C ASP A 160 -29.38 -7.89 -4.05
N MET A 161 -29.58 -7.34 -5.25
CA MET A 161 -28.71 -7.58 -6.41
C MET A 161 -27.28 -7.15 -6.09
N TRP A 162 -27.10 -5.93 -5.59
CA TRP A 162 -25.79 -5.39 -5.24
C TRP A 162 -25.02 -6.26 -4.24
N ARG A 163 -25.71 -6.77 -3.22
CA ARG A 163 -25.12 -7.64 -2.20
C ARG A 163 -24.63 -8.97 -2.75
N GLN A 164 -25.26 -9.49 -3.82
CA GLN A 164 -24.86 -10.74 -4.47
C GLN A 164 -23.65 -10.57 -5.40
N LEU A 165 -23.33 -9.36 -5.84
CA LEU A 165 -22.16 -9.11 -6.67
C LEU A 165 -20.86 -9.38 -5.89
N THR A 166 -19.94 -10.08 -6.56
CA THR A 166 -18.58 -10.24 -6.06
C THR A 166 -17.85 -8.90 -6.00
N ARG A 167 -16.80 -8.82 -5.19
CA ARG A 167 -15.94 -7.62 -5.08
C ARG A 167 -15.36 -7.20 -6.43
N LYS A 168 -14.84 -8.17 -7.19
CA LYS A 168 -14.30 -7.95 -8.53
C LYS A 168 -15.36 -7.36 -9.47
N GLU A 169 -16.58 -7.88 -9.43
CA GLU A 169 -17.67 -7.38 -10.24
C GLU A 169 -18.11 -5.95 -9.87
N LYS A 170 -18.12 -5.60 -8.58
CA LYS A 170 -18.41 -4.24 -8.09
C LYS A 170 -17.36 -3.23 -8.59
N GLU A 171 -16.11 -3.65 -8.64
CA GLU A 171 -15.04 -2.80 -9.16
C GLU A 171 -15.07 -2.70 -10.69
N GLU A 172 -14.99 -3.82 -11.40
CA GLU A 172 -14.82 -3.82 -12.86
C GLU A 172 -16.05 -3.27 -13.60
N ARG A 173 -17.25 -3.53 -13.08
CA ARG A 173 -18.51 -3.16 -13.76
C ARG A 173 -19.14 -1.89 -13.24
N TYR A 174 -18.86 -1.50 -11.99
CA TYR A 174 -19.52 -0.36 -11.35
C TYR A 174 -18.54 0.70 -10.80
N GLY A 175 -17.23 0.44 -10.85
CA GLY A 175 -16.20 1.40 -10.47
C GLY A 175 -16.00 1.56 -8.96
N MET A 176 -16.58 0.69 -8.12
CA MET A 176 -16.32 0.75 -6.68
C MET A 176 -14.94 0.19 -6.37
N THR A 177 -14.02 1.02 -5.89
CA THR A 177 -12.66 0.60 -5.53
C THR A 177 -12.70 -0.51 -4.48
N ASP A 178 -12.03 -1.63 -4.76
CA ASP A 178 -12.00 -2.78 -3.86
C ASP A 178 -11.00 -2.57 -2.70
N LEU A 179 -11.42 -1.78 -1.71
CA LEU A 179 -10.62 -1.47 -0.50
C LEU A 179 -10.43 -2.66 0.45
N TRP A 180 -11.03 -3.81 0.16
CA TRP A 180 -10.78 -5.04 0.92
C TRP A 180 -9.59 -5.81 0.36
N ASP A 181 -9.12 -5.47 -0.84
CA ASP A 181 -7.88 -6.01 -1.38
C ASP A 181 -6.74 -5.20 -0.75
N PRO A 182 -5.85 -5.84 0.04
CA PRO A 182 -4.81 -5.11 0.74
C PRO A 182 -3.82 -4.43 -0.22
N PHE A 183 -3.62 -4.96 -1.43
CA PHE A 183 -2.75 -4.34 -2.44
C PHE A 183 -3.39 -3.06 -2.97
N LYS A 184 -4.66 -3.11 -3.38
CA LYS A 184 -5.36 -1.91 -3.91
C LYS A 184 -5.53 -0.84 -2.84
N ARG A 185 -5.89 -1.27 -1.63
CA ARG A 185 -5.99 -0.38 -0.48
C ARG A 185 -4.66 0.30 -0.20
N ALA A 186 -3.56 -0.45 -0.14
CA ALA A 186 -2.24 0.12 0.09
C ALA A 186 -1.81 1.05 -1.05
N GLN A 187 -2.01 0.65 -2.30
CA GLN A 187 -1.71 1.47 -3.47
C GLN A 187 -2.44 2.83 -3.41
N LEU A 188 -3.72 2.83 -3.01
CA LEU A 188 -4.50 4.05 -2.89
C LEU A 188 -3.97 4.98 -1.79
N CYS A 189 -3.70 4.46 -0.59
CA CYS A 189 -3.18 5.27 0.51
C CYS A 189 -1.78 5.84 0.19
N LEU A 190 -0.90 5.01 -0.37
CA LEU A 190 0.46 5.40 -0.73
C LEU A 190 0.51 6.41 -1.90
N SER A 191 -0.53 6.47 -2.73
CA SER A 191 -0.62 7.45 -3.83
C SER A 191 -0.48 8.90 -3.35
N CYS A 192 -0.95 9.20 -2.14
CA CYS A 192 -0.78 10.52 -1.51
C CYS A 192 0.32 10.53 -0.45
N HIS A 193 0.41 9.49 0.39
CA HIS A 193 1.33 9.47 1.53
C HIS A 193 2.80 9.18 1.19
N VAL A 194 3.07 8.66 0.00
CA VAL A 194 4.42 8.56 -0.59
C VAL A 194 4.50 9.39 -1.86
N GLY A 195 3.47 9.26 -2.71
CA GLY A 195 3.29 10.02 -3.94
C GLY A 195 3.00 9.14 -5.16
N ASN A 196 2.42 9.74 -6.19
CA ASN A 196 2.13 9.13 -7.48
C ASN A 196 2.26 10.16 -8.60
N ALA A 197 3.31 10.03 -9.41
CA ALA A 197 3.59 10.94 -10.53
C ALA A 197 2.50 10.93 -11.61
N ALA A 198 1.88 9.78 -11.89
CA ALA A 198 0.84 9.65 -12.90
C ALA A 198 -0.46 10.37 -12.49
N GLU A 199 -0.69 10.54 -11.19
CA GLU A 199 -1.85 11.26 -10.62
C GLU A 199 -1.53 12.72 -10.26
N GLY A 200 -0.30 13.18 -10.53
CA GLY A 200 0.15 14.51 -10.14
C GLY A 200 0.29 14.71 -8.62
N LYS A 201 0.39 13.62 -7.86
CA LYS A 201 0.54 13.62 -6.40
C LYS A 201 2.03 13.56 -6.05
N VAL A 202 2.75 14.65 -6.30
CA VAL A 202 4.20 14.72 -6.10
C VAL A 202 4.53 15.95 -5.26
N ILE A 203 5.25 15.72 -4.16
CA ILE A 203 5.82 16.80 -3.36
C ILE A 203 7.28 16.99 -3.76
N THR A 204 7.65 18.21 -4.14
CA THR A 204 9.00 18.59 -4.55
C THR A 204 9.76 19.26 -3.42
N HIS A 205 11.08 19.37 -3.56
CA HIS A 205 11.90 20.10 -2.61
C HIS A 205 11.52 21.58 -2.58
N ASP A 206 11.13 22.18 -3.71
CA ASP A 206 10.64 23.57 -3.75
C ASP A 206 9.39 23.75 -2.88
N MET A 207 8.48 22.78 -2.85
CA MET A 207 7.32 22.80 -1.95
C MET A 207 7.74 22.73 -0.48
N TYR A 208 8.72 21.88 -0.14
CA TYR A 208 9.29 21.85 1.21
C TYR A 208 9.97 23.17 1.57
N ALA A 209 10.75 23.76 0.67
CA ALA A 209 11.41 25.05 0.85
C ALA A 209 10.39 26.20 1.01
N ALA A 210 9.24 26.12 0.34
CA ALA A 210 8.15 27.07 0.49
C ALA A 210 7.40 26.92 1.82
N GLY A 211 7.56 25.79 2.53
CA GLY A 211 7.01 25.56 3.86
C GLY A 211 6.07 24.36 4.00
N HIS A 212 5.94 23.51 2.97
CA HIS A 212 5.15 22.28 3.11
C HIS A 212 5.72 21.42 4.26
N PRO A 213 4.90 20.93 5.20
CA PRO A 213 5.38 20.02 6.24
C PRO A 213 5.99 18.74 5.62
N PRO A 214 7.15 18.25 6.10
CA PRO A 214 7.72 17.01 5.60
C PRO A 214 6.73 15.85 5.70
N LEU A 215 6.58 15.05 4.64
CA LEU A 215 5.80 13.82 4.72
C LEU A 215 6.53 12.84 5.64
N PRO A 216 5.90 12.36 6.74
CA PRO A 216 6.52 11.40 7.63
C PRO A 216 6.64 10.03 6.93
N SER A 217 7.53 9.17 7.42
CA SER A 217 7.49 7.75 7.07
C SER A 217 6.09 7.18 7.35
N PHE A 218 5.57 6.36 6.44
CA PHE A 218 4.18 5.94 6.48
C PHE A 218 4.04 4.41 6.61
N GLU A 219 3.30 3.97 7.61
CA GLU A 219 2.92 2.56 7.80
C GLU A 219 1.40 2.46 7.83
N LEU A 220 0.80 1.85 6.81
CA LEU A 220 -0.63 1.92 6.60
C LEU A 220 -1.47 1.32 7.74
N ALA A 221 -1.07 0.18 8.31
CA ALA A 221 -1.88 -0.48 9.33
C ALA A 221 -1.96 0.37 10.61
N THR A 222 -0.84 0.92 11.08
CA THR A 222 -0.74 1.83 12.23
C THR A 222 -1.46 3.14 11.96
N PHE A 223 -1.18 3.77 10.81
CA PHE A 223 -1.84 5.04 10.46
C PHE A 223 -3.35 4.86 10.28
N SER A 224 -3.80 3.67 9.85
CA SER A 224 -5.22 3.34 9.77
C SER A 224 -5.90 3.22 11.14
N GLU A 225 -5.18 2.91 12.22
CA GLU A 225 -5.75 2.91 13.58
C GLU A 225 -5.79 4.31 14.20
N GLU A 226 -4.82 5.16 13.84
CA GLU A 226 -4.70 6.54 14.35
C GLU A 226 -5.57 7.53 13.56
N MET A 227 -5.86 7.22 12.29
CA MET A 227 -7.04 7.72 11.60
C MET A 227 -8.25 6.96 12.16
N PRO A 228 -9.27 7.63 12.71
CA PRO A 228 -10.41 6.94 13.31
C PRO A 228 -11.09 6.05 12.26
N ARG A 229 -11.00 4.74 12.46
CA ARG A 229 -11.58 3.77 11.52
C ARG A 229 -13.09 3.95 11.43
N HIS A 230 -13.52 4.51 10.31
CA HIS A 230 -14.90 4.55 9.85
C HIS A 230 -15.22 3.34 8.96
N TRP A 231 -14.54 2.22 9.19
CA TRP A 231 -14.76 0.92 8.54
C TRP A 231 -14.37 -0.17 9.54
N GLN A 232 -14.52 -1.44 9.17
CA GLN A 232 -14.16 -2.59 10.02
C GLN A 232 -13.35 -3.60 9.20
N LEU A 233 -12.37 -4.23 9.85
CA LEU A 233 -11.72 -5.44 9.34
C LEU A 233 -12.75 -6.56 9.21
N LEU A 234 -12.48 -7.54 8.36
CA LEU A 234 -13.40 -8.66 8.14
C LEU A 234 -13.53 -9.49 9.43
N GLY A 235 -12.44 -9.66 10.17
CA GLY A 235 -12.36 -10.35 11.45
C GLY A 235 -13.17 -9.70 12.57
N GLU A 236 -13.45 -8.40 12.48
CA GLU A 236 -14.27 -7.64 13.44
C GLU A 236 -15.77 -7.76 13.15
N LYS A 237 -16.16 -8.33 12.00
CA LYS A 237 -17.56 -8.56 11.65
C LYS A 237 -18.10 -9.80 12.35
N SER A 238 -19.42 -9.82 12.56
CA SER A 238 -20.09 -10.99 13.14
C SER A 238 -20.03 -12.20 12.20
N GLN A 239 -20.22 -13.39 12.75
CA GLN A 239 -20.15 -14.63 11.97
C GLN A 239 -21.20 -14.68 10.86
N LYS A 240 -22.39 -14.13 11.11
CA LYS A 240 -23.45 -13.99 10.12
C LYS A 240 -23.02 -13.14 8.93
N VAL A 241 -22.36 -12.00 9.20
CA VAL A 241 -21.86 -11.11 8.16
C VAL A 241 -20.70 -11.77 7.40
N LYS A 242 -19.77 -12.45 8.09
CA LYS A 242 -18.70 -13.22 7.44
C LYS A 242 -19.25 -14.29 6.50
N ALA A 243 -20.28 -15.03 6.91
CA ALA A 243 -20.95 -16.02 6.07
C ALA A 243 -21.61 -15.39 4.84
N LEU A 244 -22.31 -14.26 5.00
CA LEU A 244 -22.88 -13.50 3.88
C LEU A 244 -21.82 -13.08 2.85
N LEU A 245 -20.63 -12.75 3.33
CA LEU A 245 -19.49 -12.31 2.53
C LEU A 245 -18.64 -13.47 1.99
N GLN A 246 -19.02 -14.71 2.31
CA GLN A 246 -18.26 -15.92 1.95
C GLN A 246 -16.81 -15.88 2.46
N ALA A 247 -16.60 -15.23 3.61
CA ALA A 247 -15.30 -15.11 4.26
C ALA A 247 -14.95 -16.39 5.02
N THR A 248 -13.76 -16.92 4.77
CA THR A 248 -13.19 -18.05 5.52
C THR A 248 -12.47 -17.56 6.79
N ALA A 249 -12.16 -18.47 7.71
CA ALA A 249 -11.36 -18.13 8.89
C ALA A 249 -9.99 -17.55 8.50
N ASP A 250 -9.35 -18.13 7.48
CA ASP A 250 -8.05 -17.69 6.96
C ASP A 250 -8.10 -16.31 6.29
N ASP A 251 -9.26 -15.89 5.76
CA ASP A 251 -9.45 -14.53 5.23
C ASP A 251 -9.43 -13.46 6.32
N THR A 252 -9.66 -13.84 7.58
CA THR A 252 -9.81 -12.93 8.72
C THR A 252 -8.64 -12.98 9.70
N ARG A 253 -7.65 -13.81 9.39
CA ARG A 253 -6.52 -14.08 10.26
C ARG A 253 -5.34 -13.18 9.88
N PHE A 254 -4.82 -12.46 10.87
CA PHE A 254 -3.67 -11.55 10.71
C PHE A 254 -3.84 -10.47 9.62
N GLU A 255 -5.06 -9.94 9.45
CA GLU A 255 -5.38 -8.95 8.41
C GLU A 255 -4.49 -7.70 8.49
N ARG A 256 -4.18 -7.22 9.70
CA ARG A 256 -3.35 -6.02 9.86
C ARG A 256 -1.89 -6.31 9.53
N THR A 257 -1.39 -7.49 9.90
CA THR A 257 -0.06 -7.97 9.51
C THR A 257 0.04 -8.14 8.01
N GLN A 258 -1.00 -8.65 7.34
CA GLN A 258 -1.02 -8.73 5.88
C GLN A 258 -0.96 -7.33 5.25
N LEU A 259 -1.78 -6.39 5.75
CA LEU A 259 -1.80 -5.02 5.26
C LEU A 259 -0.45 -4.30 5.48
N LEU A 260 0.18 -4.51 6.63
CA LEU A 260 1.52 -4.04 6.98
C LEU A 260 2.56 -4.50 5.93
N LEU A 261 2.60 -5.80 5.64
CA LEU A 261 3.57 -6.38 4.70
C LEU A 261 3.37 -5.87 3.28
N VAL A 262 2.11 -5.85 2.82
CA VAL A 262 1.75 -5.37 1.48
C VAL A 262 2.07 -3.87 1.33
N SER A 263 1.72 -3.07 2.35
CA SER A 263 2.04 -1.64 2.37
C SER A 263 3.54 -1.39 2.40
N GLY A 264 4.31 -2.17 3.15
CA GLY A 264 5.76 -2.06 3.21
C GLY A 264 6.45 -2.26 1.87
N ALA A 265 6.07 -3.35 1.17
CA ALA A 265 6.58 -3.64 -0.16
C ALA A 265 6.16 -2.55 -1.17
N LEU A 266 4.90 -2.11 -1.15
CA LEU A 266 4.42 -1.05 -2.04
C LEU A 266 5.05 0.32 -1.75
N ALA A 267 5.29 0.69 -0.49
CA ALA A 267 5.91 1.96 -0.14
C ALA A 267 7.32 2.08 -0.73
N HIS A 268 8.07 0.98 -0.74
CA HIS A 268 9.36 0.91 -1.42
C HIS A 268 9.20 1.08 -2.94
N GLY A 269 8.28 0.31 -3.55
CA GLY A 269 7.97 0.41 -4.97
C GLY A 269 7.53 1.80 -5.42
N SER A 270 6.60 2.45 -4.70
CA SER A 270 6.12 3.81 -4.96
C SER A 270 7.25 4.84 -4.89
N THR A 271 8.15 4.71 -3.91
CA THR A 271 9.34 5.58 -3.81
C THR A 271 10.22 5.45 -5.07
N LEU A 272 10.42 4.23 -5.55
CA LEU A 272 11.20 3.94 -6.74
C LEU A 272 10.48 4.37 -8.05
N ARG A 273 9.15 4.31 -8.11
CA ARG A 273 8.36 4.86 -9.22
C ARG A 273 8.48 6.38 -9.32
N LEU A 274 8.51 7.08 -8.19
CA LEU A 274 8.76 8.53 -8.18
C LEU A 274 10.17 8.83 -8.68
N LEU A 275 11.17 8.09 -8.19
CA LEU A 275 12.54 8.17 -8.68
C LEU A 275 12.63 7.92 -10.19
N GLU A 276 11.95 6.89 -10.70
CA GLU A 276 11.85 6.58 -12.13
C GLU A 276 11.27 7.77 -12.93
N ALA A 277 10.17 8.36 -12.43
CA ALA A 277 9.47 9.46 -13.10
C ALA A 277 10.28 10.76 -13.11
N GLU A 278 11.09 11.00 -12.08
CA GLU A 278 11.91 12.21 -11.91
C GLU A 278 13.32 12.05 -12.52
N ALA A 279 13.76 10.83 -12.80
CA ALA A 279 14.97 10.51 -13.57
C ALA A 279 14.85 10.85 -15.07
N VAL A 280 14.24 11.98 -15.38
CA VAL A 280 14.18 12.65 -16.69
C VAL A 280 14.87 14.01 -16.57
N GLU A 281 15.72 14.35 -17.55
CA GLU A 281 16.85 15.29 -17.37
C GLU A 281 16.52 16.69 -16.82
N ALA A 282 15.28 17.17 -16.93
CA ALA A 282 14.91 18.51 -16.48
C ALA A 282 14.63 18.65 -14.97
N ARG A 283 14.52 17.55 -14.22
CA ARG A 283 14.10 17.56 -12.80
C ARG A 283 15.06 16.86 -11.84
N TRP A 284 16.15 16.30 -12.35
CA TRP A 284 17.13 15.59 -11.53
C TRP A 284 18.27 16.51 -11.07
N PRO A 285 18.67 16.48 -9.79
CA PRO A 285 18.08 15.70 -8.70
C PRO A 285 16.86 16.38 -8.05
N GLU A 286 15.82 15.60 -7.78
CA GLU A 286 14.72 16.02 -6.92
C GLU A 286 15.04 15.60 -5.47
N PHE A 287 15.43 16.57 -4.64
CA PHE A 287 15.90 16.32 -3.28
C PHE A 287 14.82 15.78 -2.34
N ALA A 288 13.53 15.96 -2.65
CA ALA A 288 12.43 15.39 -1.88
C ALA A 288 12.43 13.84 -1.85
N ARG A 289 13.20 13.18 -2.73
CA ARG A 289 13.36 11.71 -2.74
C ARG A 289 14.51 11.21 -1.88
N LEU A 290 15.36 12.11 -1.41
CA LEU A 290 16.56 11.78 -0.63
C LEU A 290 16.27 11.88 0.86
N ASP A 291 17.14 11.31 1.69
CA ASP A 291 17.08 11.49 3.14
C ASP A 291 17.37 12.96 3.49
N CYS A 292 16.31 13.73 3.74
CA CYS A 292 16.40 15.15 4.10
C CYS A 292 17.32 15.36 5.32
N TYR A 293 17.31 14.44 6.28
CA TYR A 293 18.11 14.52 7.49
C TYR A 293 19.55 14.03 7.31
N ALA A 294 19.94 13.61 6.10
CA ALA A 294 21.35 13.46 5.75
C ALA A 294 22.05 14.83 5.65
N CYS A 295 21.30 15.89 5.33
CA CYS A 295 21.80 17.27 5.29
C CYS A 295 21.23 18.15 6.42
N HIS A 296 19.94 17.99 6.76
CA HIS A 296 19.24 18.79 7.76
C HIS A 296 19.29 18.16 9.15
N HIS A 297 20.50 17.98 9.69
CA HIS A 297 20.71 17.50 11.05
C HIS A 297 21.62 18.42 11.87
N ASP A 298 21.58 18.25 13.19
CA ASP A 298 22.49 18.98 14.07
C ASP A 298 23.95 18.57 13.82
N LEU A 299 24.87 19.53 13.84
CA LEU A 299 26.30 19.32 13.56
C LEU A 299 27.09 18.89 14.81
N GLN A 300 26.38 18.41 15.84
CA GLN A 300 26.99 17.92 17.09
C GLN A 300 27.85 16.67 16.86
N SER A 301 29.00 16.64 17.52
CA SER A 301 29.91 15.49 17.58
C SER A 301 30.35 15.27 19.04
N PRO A 302 30.22 14.06 19.60
CA PRO A 302 29.72 12.83 18.96
C PRO A 302 28.20 12.84 18.75
N GLY A 303 27.70 12.13 17.74
CA GLY A 303 26.27 11.95 17.49
C GLY A 303 25.93 10.60 16.87
N TRP A 304 24.73 10.07 17.13
CA TRP A 304 24.33 8.71 16.71
C TRP A 304 24.44 8.46 15.20
N ARG A 305 24.36 9.52 14.39
CA ARG A 305 24.50 9.44 12.92
C ARG A 305 25.92 9.05 12.49
N GLN A 306 26.94 9.34 13.31
CA GLN A 306 28.32 8.94 13.07
C GLN A 306 28.55 7.45 13.39
N ASP A 307 27.76 6.87 14.30
CA ASP A 307 27.79 5.43 14.64
C ASP A 307 27.09 4.55 13.58
N ARG A 308 26.37 5.18 12.63
CA ARG A 308 25.69 4.45 11.57
C ARG A 308 26.71 3.85 10.62
N LYS A 309 26.52 2.59 10.27
CA LYS A 309 27.17 1.99 9.09
C LYS A 309 26.59 2.68 7.84
N VAL A 310 27.16 3.80 7.43
CA VAL A 310 26.75 4.51 6.21
C VAL A 310 26.99 3.57 5.04
N GLN A 311 25.93 3.18 4.34
CA GLN A 311 26.05 2.51 3.05
C GLN A 311 26.31 3.57 1.99
N GLY A 312 27.40 3.43 1.24
CA GLY A 312 27.79 4.33 0.16
C GLY A 312 28.96 5.24 0.52
N LYS A 313 29.29 6.17 -0.37
CA LYS A 313 30.43 7.08 -0.19
C LYS A 313 30.06 8.29 0.68
N PRO A 314 30.95 8.74 1.59
CA PRO A 314 30.74 10.00 2.31
C PRO A 314 30.45 11.17 1.36
N GLY A 315 29.52 12.05 1.75
CA GLY A 315 29.09 13.18 0.93
C GLY A 315 28.16 12.79 -0.24
N ARG A 316 27.49 11.64 -0.16
CA ARG A 316 26.38 11.28 -1.05
C ARG A 316 25.10 11.18 -0.22
N ALA A 317 24.05 11.89 -0.64
CA ALA A 317 22.77 11.78 0.03
C ALA A 317 22.11 10.45 -0.35
N PRO A 318 21.80 9.58 0.62
CA PRO A 318 21.14 8.32 0.34
C PRO A 318 19.66 8.53 0.03
N LEU A 319 19.04 7.54 -0.59
CA LEU A 319 17.58 7.43 -0.61
C LEU A 319 17.05 7.28 0.83
N ALA A 320 15.83 7.76 1.07
CA ALA A 320 15.16 7.56 2.33
C ALA A 320 15.10 6.06 2.69
N SER A 321 15.58 5.69 3.88
CA SER A 321 15.80 4.28 4.22
C SER A 321 14.61 3.59 4.90
N TRP A 322 13.62 4.39 5.34
CA TRP A 322 12.46 3.93 6.11
C TRP A 322 11.59 2.85 5.45
N PRO A 323 11.46 2.71 4.11
CA PRO A 323 10.69 1.61 3.53
C PRO A 323 11.40 0.25 3.62
N MET A 324 12.73 0.24 3.75
CA MET A 324 13.55 -0.96 3.61
C MET A 324 13.30 -2.05 4.66
N PRO A 325 13.11 -1.74 5.97
CA PRO A 325 12.83 -2.78 6.96
C PRO A 325 11.60 -3.61 6.63
N LEU A 326 10.50 -2.94 6.21
CA LEU A 326 9.26 -3.62 5.87
C LEU A 326 9.32 -4.36 4.53
N HIS A 327 10.07 -3.83 3.55
CA HIS A 327 10.36 -4.57 2.32
C HIS A 327 11.09 -5.89 2.61
N LYS A 328 12.18 -5.84 3.41
CA LYS A 328 12.93 -7.04 3.84
C LYS A 328 12.06 -8.03 4.61
N LEU A 329 11.16 -7.50 5.43
CA LEU A 329 10.19 -8.29 6.18
C LEU A 329 9.25 -9.07 5.24
N GLY A 330 8.79 -8.46 4.15
CA GLY A 330 8.03 -9.13 3.09
C GLY A 330 8.82 -10.24 2.40
N GLU A 331 10.08 -9.97 2.01
CA GLU A 331 10.96 -10.95 1.35
C GLU A 331 11.22 -12.20 2.20
N ARG A 332 11.19 -12.07 3.53
CA ARG A 332 11.34 -13.20 4.46
C ARG A 332 10.31 -14.31 4.23
N LEU A 333 9.09 -13.95 3.81
CA LEU A 333 7.98 -14.88 3.61
C LEU A 333 7.87 -15.44 2.19
N THR A 334 8.50 -14.80 1.21
CA THR A 334 8.45 -15.24 -0.20
C THR A 334 9.62 -16.11 -0.61
N LEU A 335 10.54 -16.41 0.31
CA LEU A 335 11.76 -17.22 0.10
C LEU A 335 12.75 -16.63 -0.95
N THR A 336 12.46 -15.46 -1.51
CA THR A 336 13.34 -14.75 -2.44
C THR A 336 14.27 -13.82 -1.66
N ARG A 337 15.37 -14.36 -1.13
CA ARG A 337 16.46 -13.57 -0.54
C ARG A 337 17.52 -13.13 -1.55
N GLU A 338 17.24 -13.33 -2.84
CA GLU A 338 18.13 -12.90 -3.91
C GLU A 338 18.35 -11.39 -3.85
N PRO A 339 19.60 -10.90 -3.94
CA PRO A 339 19.87 -9.48 -4.04
C PRO A 339 19.02 -8.83 -5.14
N ASP A 340 18.54 -7.60 -4.91
CA ASP A 340 17.89 -6.83 -5.97
C ASP A 340 18.96 -6.17 -6.85
N PRO A 341 19.15 -6.63 -8.10
CA PRO A 341 20.15 -6.05 -9.00
C PRO A 341 19.79 -4.62 -9.40
N GLY A 342 18.50 -4.28 -9.50
CA GLY A 342 18.03 -2.92 -9.78
C GLY A 342 18.39 -1.99 -8.63
N LEU A 343 18.07 -2.37 -7.39
CA LEU A 343 18.45 -1.60 -6.21
C LEU A 343 19.97 -1.46 -6.04
N THR A 344 20.72 -2.52 -6.37
CA THR A 344 22.20 -2.50 -6.33
C THR A 344 22.76 -1.52 -7.37
N ALA A 345 22.23 -1.55 -8.60
CA ALA A 345 22.61 -0.63 -9.66
C ALA A 345 22.25 0.83 -9.31
N LEU A 346 21.08 1.09 -8.72
CA LEU A 346 20.69 2.41 -8.23
C LEU A 346 21.68 2.97 -7.21
N ARG A 347 21.97 2.19 -6.16
CA ARG A 347 22.92 2.60 -5.12
C ARG A 347 24.30 2.90 -5.71
N THR A 348 24.75 2.05 -6.62
CA THR A 348 26.03 2.23 -7.32
C THR A 348 26.05 3.52 -8.14
N GLU A 349 24.97 3.84 -8.84
CA GLU A 349 24.88 5.06 -9.66
C GLU A 349 24.83 6.33 -8.80
N LEU A 350 24.03 6.32 -7.72
CA LEU A 350 23.96 7.42 -6.75
C LEU A 350 25.31 7.71 -6.07
N ASP A 351 26.23 6.74 -6.06
CA ASP A 351 27.60 6.86 -5.53
C ASP A 351 28.66 7.38 -6.54
N ARG A 352 28.36 7.50 -7.84
CA ARG A 352 29.36 7.86 -8.88
C ARG A 352 29.69 9.36 -8.92
N VAL A 353 28.68 10.19 -9.11
CA VAL A 353 28.72 11.67 -8.99
C VAL A 353 27.73 12.06 -7.89
N PRO A 354 27.77 13.25 -7.26
CA PRO A 354 26.69 13.64 -6.36
C PRO A 354 25.35 13.39 -7.05
N PHE A 355 24.55 12.48 -6.50
CA PHE A 355 23.23 12.06 -7.00
C PHE A 355 23.20 11.23 -8.31
N GLY A 356 24.33 10.78 -8.87
CA GLY A 356 24.32 9.99 -10.12
C GLY A 356 23.78 10.74 -11.36
N LYS A 357 23.65 10.05 -12.50
CA LYS A 357 23.05 10.61 -13.74
C LYS A 357 21.61 10.12 -13.91
N ALA A 358 20.69 11.05 -14.16
CA ALA A 358 19.26 10.75 -14.37
C ALA A 358 19.02 9.60 -15.36
N SER A 359 19.67 9.66 -16.53
CA SER A 359 19.55 8.65 -17.58
C SER A 359 19.94 7.22 -17.16
N ASN A 360 20.80 7.08 -16.14
CA ASN A 360 21.24 5.79 -15.61
C ASN A 360 20.37 5.27 -14.44
N LEU A 361 19.49 6.11 -13.87
CA LEU A 361 18.68 5.75 -12.71
C LEU A 361 17.32 5.14 -13.10
N ARG A 362 16.77 5.54 -14.25
CA ARG A 362 15.41 5.19 -14.65
C ARG A 362 15.16 3.69 -14.74
N GLU A 363 16.02 2.98 -15.47
CA GLU A 363 15.81 1.54 -15.70
C GLU A 363 16.00 0.70 -14.43
N PRO A 364 17.05 0.93 -13.63
CA PRO A 364 17.20 0.28 -12.32
C PRO A 364 16.04 0.58 -11.35
N ALA A 365 15.56 1.83 -11.30
CA ALA A 365 14.40 2.24 -10.50
C ALA A 365 13.14 1.47 -10.90
N ARG A 366 12.85 1.43 -12.21
CA ARG A 366 11.72 0.69 -12.77
C ARG A 366 11.75 -0.79 -12.40
N LYS A 367 12.88 -1.46 -12.60
CA LYS A 367 13.04 -2.90 -12.29
C LYS A 367 12.82 -3.21 -10.81
N SER A 368 13.41 -2.41 -9.93
CA SER A 368 13.28 -2.59 -8.48
C SER A 368 11.85 -2.26 -8.00
N ALA A 369 11.19 -1.27 -8.61
CA ALA A 369 9.78 -0.99 -8.37
C ALA A 369 8.87 -2.14 -8.81
N GLU A 370 9.05 -2.68 -10.01
CA GLU A 370 8.31 -3.83 -10.54
C GLU A 370 8.47 -5.07 -9.63
N ARG A 371 9.68 -5.31 -9.11
CA ARG A 371 9.94 -6.37 -8.13
C ARG A 371 9.19 -6.15 -6.82
N SER A 372 9.19 -4.92 -6.30
CA SER A 372 8.48 -4.56 -5.06
C SER A 372 6.96 -4.71 -5.21
N GLU A 373 6.40 -4.32 -6.37
CA GLU A 373 5.00 -4.49 -6.71
C GLU A 373 4.63 -5.97 -6.83
N ALA A 374 5.49 -6.79 -7.44
CA ALA A 374 5.29 -8.24 -7.51
C ALA A 374 5.30 -8.88 -6.13
N LEU A 375 6.26 -8.51 -5.27
CA LEU A 375 6.31 -8.94 -3.86
C LEU A 375 5.00 -8.59 -3.14
N ALA A 376 4.52 -7.36 -3.27
CA ALA A 376 3.27 -6.93 -2.65
C ALA A 376 2.05 -7.73 -3.12
N ARG A 377 1.97 -8.07 -4.43
CA ARG A 377 0.89 -8.95 -4.95
C ARG A 377 0.97 -10.36 -4.37
N THR A 378 2.17 -10.93 -4.26
CA THR A 378 2.37 -12.23 -3.61
C THR A 378 1.94 -12.22 -2.15
N LEU A 379 2.30 -11.16 -1.41
CA LEU A 379 1.91 -10.98 -0.01
C LEU A 379 0.40 -10.80 0.17
N ALA A 380 -0.24 -10.05 -0.73
CA ALA A 380 -1.70 -9.84 -0.72
C ALA A 380 -2.49 -11.14 -0.97
N ALA A 381 -1.94 -12.07 -1.76
CA ALA A 381 -2.55 -13.37 -2.02
C ALA A 381 -2.27 -14.41 -0.91
N ARG A 382 -1.26 -14.19 -0.07
CA ARG A 382 -0.82 -15.15 0.96
C ARG A 382 -1.76 -15.17 2.16
N LYS A 383 -2.17 -16.35 2.60
CA LYS A 383 -2.79 -16.57 3.92
C LYS A 383 -1.71 -16.75 4.97
N LEU A 384 -1.74 -15.94 6.02
CA LEU A 384 -0.72 -15.95 7.06
C LEU A 384 -1.04 -16.99 8.14
N THR A 385 -0.02 -17.72 8.56
CA THR A 385 -0.08 -18.70 9.65
C THR A 385 0.59 -18.17 10.91
N THR A 386 0.38 -18.84 12.06
CA THR A 386 1.14 -18.53 13.29
C THR A 386 2.65 -18.60 13.05
N ALA A 387 3.10 -19.59 12.28
CA ALA A 387 4.51 -19.79 11.99
C ALA A 387 5.09 -18.63 11.17
N ASP A 388 4.34 -18.11 10.19
CA ASP A 388 4.72 -16.92 9.44
C ASP A 388 4.88 -15.72 10.38
N VAL A 389 3.87 -15.44 11.22
CA VAL A 389 3.85 -14.32 12.17
C VAL A 389 5.01 -14.40 13.17
N LEU A 390 5.33 -15.58 13.70
CA LEU A 390 6.50 -15.79 14.55
C LEU A 390 7.81 -15.54 13.79
N ALA A 391 7.92 -16.02 12.55
CA ALA A 391 9.10 -15.76 11.72
C ALA A 391 9.29 -14.26 11.43
N LEU A 392 8.18 -13.52 11.25
CA LEU A 392 8.19 -12.06 11.10
C LEU A 392 8.71 -11.35 12.36
N LEU A 393 8.27 -11.75 13.56
CA LEU A 393 8.75 -11.19 14.82
C LEU A 393 10.26 -11.40 14.99
N HIS A 394 10.76 -12.59 14.65
CA HIS A 394 12.20 -12.84 14.66
C HIS A 394 12.96 -12.02 13.63
N GLU A 395 12.42 -11.86 12.41
CA GLU A 395 13.05 -11.04 11.38
C GLU A 395 13.07 -9.55 11.77
N LEU A 396 12.01 -9.04 12.38
CA LEU A 396 11.98 -7.68 12.95
C LEU A 396 13.07 -7.48 14.01
N CYS A 397 13.22 -8.42 14.94
CA CYS A 397 14.32 -8.40 15.90
C CYS A 397 15.69 -8.46 15.23
N ARG A 398 15.86 -9.30 14.20
CA ARG A 398 17.10 -9.41 13.45
C ARG A 398 17.45 -8.08 12.79
N ILE A 399 16.52 -7.50 12.03
CA ILE A 399 16.70 -6.19 11.35
C ILE A 399 17.04 -5.11 12.39
N ALA A 400 16.31 -5.05 13.50
CA ALA A 400 16.54 -4.05 14.56
C ALA A 400 17.96 -4.12 15.15
N ILE A 401 18.44 -5.33 15.41
CA ILE A 401 19.71 -5.59 16.10
C ILE A 401 20.90 -5.46 15.14
N GLU A 402 20.79 -6.03 13.93
CA GLU A 402 21.91 -6.20 13.01
C GLU A 402 22.08 -5.04 12.03
N ASP A 403 20.98 -4.46 11.53
CA ASP A 403 21.03 -3.51 10.42
C ASP A 403 21.27 -2.06 10.90
N GLY A 404 21.11 -1.77 12.20
CA GLY A 404 21.32 -0.44 12.77
C GLY A 404 20.43 0.64 12.16
N PRO A 405 19.09 0.52 12.27
CA PRO A 405 18.13 1.39 11.58
C PRO A 405 18.23 2.86 12.03
N ASP A 406 17.94 3.77 11.10
CA ASP A 406 17.69 5.18 11.44
C ASP A 406 16.38 5.36 12.23
N TYR A 407 16.13 6.57 12.70
CA TYR A 407 14.97 6.87 13.54
C TYR A 407 13.63 6.46 12.90
N ASP A 408 13.41 6.80 11.62
CA ASP A 408 12.15 6.48 10.95
C ASP A 408 12.03 4.96 10.70
N SER A 409 13.11 4.29 10.31
CA SER A 409 13.15 2.83 10.21
C SER A 409 12.88 2.16 11.56
N ALA A 410 13.41 2.69 12.66
CA ALA A 410 13.17 2.18 14.01
C ALA A 410 11.70 2.30 14.41
N ARG A 411 11.02 3.40 14.04
CA ARG A 411 9.57 3.56 14.23
C ARG A 411 8.78 2.52 13.44
N GLN A 412 9.12 2.34 12.16
CA GLN A 412 8.50 1.31 11.30
C GLN A 412 8.61 -0.07 11.94
N ILE A 413 9.81 -0.47 12.39
CA ILE A 413 10.04 -1.77 13.02
C ILE A 413 9.25 -1.92 14.34
N ALA A 414 9.23 -0.88 15.18
CA ALA A 414 8.52 -0.92 16.46
C ALA A 414 6.99 -1.01 16.31
N TRP A 415 6.41 -0.22 15.40
CA TRP A 415 5.00 -0.32 15.04
C TRP A 415 4.65 -1.70 14.48
N SER A 416 5.49 -2.21 13.58
CA SER A 416 5.35 -3.55 13.01
C SER A 416 5.32 -4.61 14.10
N PHE A 417 6.28 -4.58 15.03
CA PHE A 417 6.35 -5.54 16.11
C PHE A 417 5.09 -5.50 16.97
N ALA A 418 4.61 -4.30 17.33
CA ALA A 418 3.40 -4.14 18.12
C ALA A 418 2.15 -4.70 17.41
N ILE A 419 1.99 -4.46 16.11
CA ILE A 419 0.88 -5.01 15.32
C ILE A 419 0.95 -6.54 15.24
N VAL A 420 2.10 -7.06 14.83
CA VAL A 420 2.30 -8.50 14.59
C VAL A 420 2.14 -9.28 15.90
N HIS A 421 2.73 -8.80 16.99
CA HIS A 421 2.58 -9.42 18.32
C HIS A 421 1.15 -9.29 18.85
N GLY A 422 0.51 -8.13 18.68
CA GLY A 422 -0.87 -7.90 19.11
C GLY A 422 -1.87 -8.82 18.39
N GLU A 423 -1.71 -9.03 17.07
CA GLU A 423 -2.54 -9.99 16.35
C GLU A 423 -2.25 -11.44 16.72
N LEU A 424 -1.00 -11.79 17.07
CA LEU A 424 -0.65 -13.11 17.59
C LEU A 424 -1.38 -13.41 18.92
N LEU A 425 -1.45 -12.44 19.84
CA LEU A 425 -2.21 -12.58 21.08
C LEU A 425 -3.72 -12.68 20.82
N ALA A 426 -4.26 -11.86 19.92
CA ALA A 426 -5.68 -11.91 19.54
C ALA A 426 -6.05 -13.24 18.86
N ASP A 427 -5.13 -13.85 18.12
CA ASP A 427 -5.30 -15.18 17.54
C ASP A 427 -5.37 -16.26 18.63
N ALA A 428 -4.51 -16.21 19.65
CA ALA A 428 -4.56 -17.12 20.80
C ALA A 428 -5.92 -17.04 21.53
N GLN A 429 -6.44 -15.83 21.74
CA GLN A 429 -7.77 -15.62 22.36
C GLN A 429 -8.92 -16.22 21.54
N ARG A 430 -8.74 -16.39 20.23
CA ARG A 430 -9.71 -17.03 19.32
C ARG A 430 -9.48 -18.54 19.16
N GLY A 431 -8.61 -19.15 19.97
CA GLY A 431 -8.29 -20.57 19.94
C GLY A 431 -7.16 -20.95 18.96
N GLY A 432 -6.44 -19.97 18.42
CA GLY A 432 -5.27 -20.21 17.59
C GLY A 432 -4.13 -20.88 18.35
N GLN A 433 -3.41 -21.79 17.70
CA GLN A 433 -2.25 -22.46 18.29
C GLN A 433 -1.06 -21.48 18.33
N VAL A 434 -0.81 -20.92 19.51
CA VAL A 434 0.29 -19.99 19.80
C VAL A 434 1.21 -20.60 20.86
N PRO A 435 2.54 -20.56 20.70
CA PRO A 435 3.46 -21.09 21.70
C PRO A 435 3.24 -20.45 23.07
N GLU A 436 3.16 -21.26 24.13
CA GLU A 436 2.89 -20.77 25.49
C GLU A 436 3.90 -19.71 25.97
N ALA A 437 5.14 -19.76 25.47
CA ALA A 437 6.16 -18.76 25.79
C ALA A 437 5.73 -17.33 25.39
N VAL A 438 4.98 -17.17 24.29
CA VAL A 438 4.45 -15.87 23.86
C VAL A 438 3.47 -15.34 24.91
N LEU A 439 2.56 -16.19 25.40
CA LEU A 439 1.58 -15.81 26.41
C LEU A 439 2.23 -15.52 27.76
N ARG A 440 3.17 -16.37 28.18
CA ARG A 440 3.92 -16.18 29.44
C ARG A 440 4.72 -14.88 29.46
N ASN A 441 5.27 -14.46 28.32
CA ASN A 441 6.15 -13.29 28.23
C ASN A 441 5.43 -12.02 27.78
N GLN A 442 4.09 -12.04 27.64
CA GLN A 442 3.33 -10.90 27.09
C GLN A 442 3.54 -9.59 27.87
N ASP A 443 3.62 -9.66 29.21
CA ASP A 443 3.82 -8.47 30.06
C ASP A 443 5.22 -7.89 29.89
N GLN A 444 6.22 -8.74 29.69
CA GLN A 444 7.59 -8.29 29.38
C GLN A 444 7.61 -7.58 28.03
N VAL A 445 6.99 -8.16 27.01
CA VAL A 445 6.89 -7.55 25.68
C VAL A 445 6.18 -6.20 25.76
N GLN A 446 5.05 -6.13 26.47
CA GLN A 446 4.28 -4.89 26.61
C GLN A 446 5.08 -3.78 27.28
N ARG A 447 5.85 -4.10 28.33
CA ARG A 447 6.74 -3.11 28.98
C ARG A 447 7.76 -2.53 28.00
N VAL A 448 8.44 -3.38 27.23
CA VAL A 448 9.42 -2.92 26.24
C VAL A 448 8.77 -2.10 25.13
N LEU A 449 7.56 -2.47 24.69
CA LEU A 449 6.81 -1.70 23.69
C LEU A 449 6.40 -0.32 24.21
N GLU A 450 6.01 -0.16 25.48
CA GLU A 450 5.70 1.16 26.05
C GLU A 450 6.95 2.05 26.20
N GLU A 451 8.10 1.46 26.50
CA GLU A 451 9.39 2.19 26.48
C GLU A 451 9.72 2.70 25.08
N LEU A 452 9.60 1.83 24.06
CA LEU A 452 9.80 2.19 22.66
C LEU A 452 8.81 3.26 22.20
N LYS A 453 7.54 3.15 22.62
CA LYS A 453 6.49 4.10 22.28
C LYS A 453 6.80 5.51 22.74
N THR A 454 7.33 5.64 23.95
CA THR A 454 7.75 6.93 24.52
C THR A 454 9.03 7.42 23.84
N GLY A 455 10.05 6.57 23.74
CA GLY A 455 11.36 6.94 23.20
C GLY A 455 11.37 7.29 21.72
N LEU A 456 10.47 6.71 20.93
CA LEU A 456 10.37 6.91 19.48
C LEU A 456 9.14 7.72 19.05
N ARG A 457 8.39 8.29 20.00
CA ARG A 457 7.10 8.99 19.75
C ARG A 457 6.22 8.21 18.77
N LEU A 458 5.91 6.97 19.15
CA LEU A 458 5.11 6.06 18.31
C LEU A 458 3.61 6.40 18.33
N LYS A 459 3.15 7.17 19.32
CA LYS A 459 1.78 7.70 19.32
C LYS A 459 1.66 8.81 18.28
N LEU A 460 0.90 8.55 17.23
CA LEU A 460 0.65 9.53 16.19
C LEU A 460 -0.41 10.55 16.65
N PRO A 461 -0.43 11.77 16.08
CA PRO A 461 -1.51 12.71 16.34
C PRO A 461 -2.79 12.22 15.68
N SER A 462 -3.78 11.82 16.49
CA SER A 462 -5.10 11.39 16.03
C SER A 462 -6.10 12.55 16.01
N GLY A 463 -7.29 12.33 15.46
CA GLY A 463 -8.31 13.38 15.36
C GLY A 463 -7.96 14.47 14.34
N LYS A 464 -8.54 15.66 14.44
CA LYS A 464 -8.30 16.81 13.54
C LYS A 464 -7.20 17.76 14.02
N GLU A 465 -6.25 17.25 14.80
CA GLU A 465 -5.16 18.06 15.35
C GLU A 465 -4.12 18.43 14.29
N SER A 466 -3.71 19.70 14.29
CA SER A 466 -2.62 20.17 13.43
C SER A 466 -1.29 19.51 13.81
N ILE A 467 -0.55 19.08 12.78
CA ILE A 467 0.77 18.46 12.96
C ILE A 467 1.90 19.48 13.13
N THR A 468 1.69 20.74 12.72
CA THR A 468 2.75 21.76 12.72
C THR A 468 3.21 22.11 14.13
N GLY A 469 2.30 22.10 15.11
CA GLY A 469 2.62 22.29 16.53
C GLY A 469 3.48 21.18 17.14
N GLN A 470 3.62 20.04 16.47
CA GLN A 470 4.41 18.90 16.96
C GLN A 470 5.79 18.79 16.30
N LEU A 471 6.08 19.63 15.29
CA LEU A 471 7.29 19.49 14.48
C LEU A 471 8.56 19.63 15.31
N ASP A 472 8.65 20.65 16.17
CA ASP A 472 9.80 20.86 17.06
C ASP A 472 10.08 19.64 17.97
N ALA A 473 9.03 19.10 18.60
CA ALA A 473 9.16 17.93 19.46
C ALA A 473 9.57 16.66 18.68
N ASN A 474 9.06 16.51 17.46
CA ASN A 474 9.41 15.39 16.58
C ASN A 474 10.87 15.47 16.14
N LEU A 475 11.33 16.66 15.71
CA LEU A 475 12.73 16.89 15.34
C LEU A 475 13.67 16.63 16.52
N LYS A 476 13.35 17.16 17.71
CA LYS A 476 14.14 16.91 18.94
C LYS A 476 14.26 15.42 19.26
N THR A 477 13.20 14.64 19.03
CA THR A 477 13.21 13.19 19.29
C THR A 477 14.05 12.45 18.25
N LEU A 478 13.90 12.79 16.97
CA LEU A 478 14.74 12.26 15.89
C LEU A 478 16.22 12.54 16.14
N TYR A 479 16.57 13.73 16.62
CA TYR A 479 17.96 14.07 16.95
C TYR A 479 18.48 13.32 18.17
N ARG A 480 17.64 13.07 19.17
CA ARG A 480 17.98 12.33 20.41
C ARG A 480 17.86 10.81 20.26
N TYR A 481 17.57 10.31 19.08
CA TYR A 481 17.48 8.87 18.83
C TYR A 481 18.79 8.17 19.23
N ASP A 482 18.66 7.09 20.00
CA ASP A 482 19.79 6.27 20.43
C ASP A 482 19.65 4.85 19.84
N PRO A 483 20.44 4.49 18.82
CA PRO A 483 20.37 3.18 18.20
C PRO A 483 20.85 2.07 19.14
N ALA A 484 21.70 2.35 20.14
CA ALA A 484 22.12 1.34 21.12
C ALA A 484 20.97 0.98 22.06
N ARG A 485 20.24 1.97 22.57
CA ARG A 485 19.02 1.74 23.37
C ARG A 485 17.96 1.00 22.57
N PHE A 486 17.76 1.35 21.31
CA PHE A 486 16.84 0.65 20.42
C PHE A 486 17.22 -0.83 20.22
N ARG A 487 18.50 -1.12 19.92
CA ARG A 487 19.02 -2.49 19.79
C ARG A 487 18.84 -3.29 21.09
N ALA A 488 19.10 -2.67 22.24
CA ALA A 488 18.93 -3.33 23.53
C ALA A 488 17.46 -3.70 23.80
N ALA A 489 16.52 -2.81 23.50
CA ALA A 489 15.08 -3.10 23.59
C ALA A 489 14.70 -4.29 22.69
N PHE A 490 15.15 -4.32 21.44
CA PHE A 490 14.86 -5.44 20.55
C PHE A 490 15.58 -6.75 20.91
N ALA A 491 16.72 -6.69 21.59
CA ALA A 491 17.35 -7.87 22.17
C ALA A 491 16.50 -8.47 23.30
N GLN A 492 15.87 -7.62 24.14
CA GLN A 492 14.91 -8.07 25.15
C GLN A 492 13.66 -8.68 24.51
N LEU A 493 13.11 -8.06 23.46
CA LEU A 493 11.99 -8.62 22.70
C LEU A 493 12.35 -9.98 22.10
N LYS A 494 13.54 -10.11 21.49
CA LYS A 494 14.02 -11.37 20.91
C LYS A 494 14.12 -12.47 21.96
N ALA A 495 14.60 -12.16 23.17
CA ALA A 495 14.70 -13.10 24.27
C ALA A 495 13.34 -13.53 24.84
N ALA A 496 12.31 -12.68 24.69
CA ALA A 496 10.94 -12.97 25.10
C ALA A 496 10.17 -13.84 24.08
N LEU A 497 10.64 -13.95 22.84
CA LEU A 497 10.05 -14.82 21.82
C LEU A 497 10.43 -16.29 22.04
N PRO A 498 9.59 -17.26 21.65
CA PRO A 498 10.00 -18.66 21.58
C PRO A 498 11.22 -18.82 20.65
N PRO A 499 12.02 -19.89 20.79
CA PRO A 499 13.10 -20.17 19.85
C PRO A 499 12.55 -20.24 18.42
N ALA A 500 13.28 -19.66 17.47
CA ALA A 500 12.92 -19.78 16.06
C ALA A 500 12.85 -21.26 15.68
N GLY A 501 11.69 -21.72 15.19
CA GLY A 501 11.55 -23.06 14.64
C GLY A 501 12.56 -23.26 13.51
N ARG A 502 13.21 -24.43 13.47
CA ARG A 502 14.15 -24.78 12.39
C ARG A 502 13.43 -24.92 11.06
#